data_AF-T2J898-F1
#
_entry.id   AF-T2J898-F1
#
_cell.length_a   1.000
_cell.length_b   1.000
_cell.length_c   1.000
_cell.angle_alpha   90.00
_cell.angle_beta   90.00
_cell.angle_gamma   90.00
#
_symmetry.space_group_name_H-M   'P 1'
#
loop_
_entity.id
_entity.type
_entity.pdbx_description
1 polymer ?
#
loop_
_entity_poly.entity_id
_entity_poly.type
_entity_poly.pdbx_seq_one_letter_code
_entity_poly.pdbx_strand_id
1 'polypeptide(L)'
;MVDNVYSDPVNRVVNEQVYFPKKIRKGKKWAISVPITKKLKWYLERYDCPTSGYLFPSFRNPGKPISYEAVYKYMKDAASKAGLGHQKVSTHSGRRSLVTHLHKAGSSLETIRQITGHRSLQNLQAYIEVGKDQVAAAIDNVAL
;
A
#
# COMPACT_ATOMS: atom_id res chain seq x y z
N MET A 1 10.13 5.92 8.27
CA MET A 1 10.71 6.15 9.60
C MET A 1 9.55 6.24 10.60
N VAL A 2 9.80 6.11 11.89
CA VAL A 2 8.73 6.15 12.93
C VAL A 2 8.01 7.51 12.93
N ASP A 3 8.76 8.59 12.89
CA ASP A 3 8.30 9.99 12.78
C ASP A 3 7.39 10.27 11.56
N ASN A 4 7.55 9.53 10.47
CA ASN A 4 6.66 9.63 9.31
C ASN A 4 5.25 9.07 9.55
N VAL A 5 5.03 8.36 10.67
CA VAL A 5 3.78 7.63 10.97
C VAL A 5 3.18 8.07 12.29
N TYR A 6 4.00 8.36 13.30
CA TYR A 6 3.57 8.75 14.63
C TYR A 6 4.01 10.18 14.94
N SER A 7 3.11 10.98 15.50
CA SER A 7 3.44 12.28 16.09
C SER A 7 4.06 12.10 17.47
N ASP A 8 3.61 11.08 18.20
CA ASP A 8 4.17 10.67 19.49
C ASP A 8 4.25 9.13 19.53
N PRO A 9 5.39 8.54 19.20
CA PRO A 9 5.54 7.10 19.17
C PRO A 9 5.60 6.47 20.57
N VAL A 10 5.88 7.24 21.63
CA VAL A 10 5.89 6.73 23.01
C VAL A 10 4.45 6.45 23.46
N ASN A 11 3.56 7.40 23.19
CA ASN A 11 2.12 7.27 23.49
C ASN A 11 1.30 6.67 22.33
N ARG A 12 1.96 6.21 21.26
CA ARG A 12 1.36 5.63 20.06
C ARG A 12 0.32 6.53 19.38
N VAL A 13 0.53 7.84 19.42
CA VAL A 13 -0.31 8.81 18.71
C VAL A 13 0.07 8.78 17.23
N VAL A 14 -0.83 8.24 16.42
CA VAL A 14 -0.67 8.08 14.97
C VAL A 14 -1.09 9.36 14.24
N ASN A 15 -0.31 9.76 13.25
CA ASN A 15 -0.63 10.88 12.36
C ASN A 15 -1.94 10.63 11.57
N GLU A 16 -2.49 11.68 10.97
CA GLU A 16 -3.62 11.51 10.04
C GLU A 16 -3.20 10.89 8.69
N GLN A 17 -1.92 11.00 8.34
CA GLN A 17 -1.36 10.55 7.07
C GLN A 17 0.03 9.94 7.29
N VAL A 18 0.38 8.93 6.48
CA VAL A 18 1.76 8.45 6.38
C VAL A 18 2.53 9.35 5.43
N TYR A 19 3.65 9.90 5.89
CA TYR A 19 4.55 10.71 5.06
C TYR A 19 5.63 9.84 4.38
N PHE A 20 5.77 9.99 3.06
CA PHE A 20 6.82 9.34 2.28
C PHE A 20 7.77 10.40 1.68
N PRO A 21 8.92 10.66 2.33
CA PRO A 21 9.91 11.61 1.85
C PRO A 21 10.39 11.31 0.42
N LYS A 22 10.75 12.35 -0.35
CA LYS A 22 11.28 12.16 -1.72
C LYS A 22 12.48 11.20 -1.75
N LYS A 23 13.38 11.28 -0.76
CA LYS A 23 14.64 10.51 -0.71
C LYS A 23 14.46 8.99 -0.70
N ILE A 24 13.33 8.49 -0.19
CA ILE A 24 13.03 7.04 -0.12
C ILE A 24 12.19 6.54 -1.29
N ARG A 25 11.74 7.44 -2.17
CA ARG A 25 10.87 7.10 -3.30
C ARG A 25 11.69 6.89 -4.57
N LYS A 26 11.20 6.01 -5.44
CA LYS A 26 11.79 5.75 -6.76
C LYS A 26 11.91 7.06 -7.55
N GLY A 27 13.10 7.35 -8.04
CA GLY A 27 13.42 8.58 -8.79
C GLY A 27 13.64 9.84 -7.94
N LYS A 28 13.38 9.79 -6.62
CA LYS A 28 13.69 10.86 -5.65
C LYS A 28 13.14 12.26 -5.96
N LYS A 29 12.08 12.36 -6.76
CA LYS A 29 11.59 13.64 -7.32
C LYS A 29 10.64 14.42 -6.40
N TRP A 30 9.66 13.77 -5.75
CA TRP A 30 8.70 14.43 -4.84
C TRP A 30 8.35 13.55 -3.65
N ALA A 31 7.87 14.15 -2.57
CA ALA A 31 7.29 13.45 -1.44
C ALA A 31 5.78 13.21 -1.67
N ILE A 32 5.19 12.22 -1.03
CA ILE A 32 3.73 12.05 -0.97
C ILE A 32 3.30 11.81 0.46
N SER A 33 2.05 12.12 0.75
CA SER A 33 1.38 11.67 1.96
C SER A 33 0.17 10.84 1.56
N VAL A 34 -0.13 9.80 2.34
CA VAL A 34 -1.29 8.93 2.11
C VAL A 34 -2.13 8.90 3.39
N PRO A 35 -3.45 9.16 3.32
CA PRO A 35 -4.31 9.12 4.49
C PRO A 35 -4.25 7.79 5.23
N ILE A 36 -4.21 7.85 6.56
CA ILE A 36 -4.31 6.67 7.41
C ILE A 36 -5.79 6.38 7.62
N THR A 37 -6.23 5.24 7.10
CA THR A 37 -7.62 4.78 7.28
C THR A 37 -7.87 4.37 8.73
N LYS A 38 -9.13 4.37 9.17
CA LYS A 38 -9.53 3.89 10.51
C LYS A 38 -8.96 2.51 10.84
N LYS A 39 -8.99 1.59 9.86
CA LYS A 39 -8.45 0.24 10.00
C LYS A 39 -6.93 0.24 10.17
N LEU A 40 -6.20 1.01 9.37
CA LEU A 40 -4.75 1.11 9.51
C LEU A 40 -4.35 1.77 10.84
N LYS A 41 -5.05 2.83 11.24
CA LYS A 41 -4.86 3.49 12.54
C LYS A 41 -4.99 2.49 13.68
N TRP A 42 -6.05 1.68 13.67
CA TRP A 42 -6.28 0.64 14.68
C TRP A 42 -5.11 -0.33 14.82
N TYR A 43 -4.49 -0.74 13.70
CA TYR A 43 -3.29 -1.60 13.71
C TYR A 43 -2.06 -0.87 14.24
N LEU A 44 -1.83 0.38 13.80
CA LEU A 44 -0.67 1.17 14.20
C LEU A 44 -0.68 1.52 15.69
N GLU A 45 -1.84 1.78 16.29
CA GLU A 45 -1.99 2.03 17.74
C GLU A 45 -1.68 0.79 18.59
N ARG A 46 -1.85 -0.41 18.03
CA ARG A 46 -1.60 -1.69 18.72
C ARG A 46 -0.25 -2.30 18.39
N TYR A 47 0.40 -1.82 17.34
CA TYR A 47 1.71 -2.28 16.94
C TYR A 47 2.75 -1.85 17.97
N ASP A 48 3.54 -2.81 18.44
CA ASP A 48 4.67 -2.53 19.31
C ASP A 48 5.85 -2.05 18.45
N CYS A 49 5.92 -0.74 18.23
CA CYS A 49 6.91 -0.11 17.38
C CYS A 49 8.10 0.45 18.16
N PRO A 50 9.29 0.56 17.54
CA PRO A 50 10.36 1.37 18.08
C PRO A 50 9.92 2.83 18.26
N THR A 51 10.46 3.51 19.26
CA THR A 51 10.19 4.94 19.50
C THR A 51 10.94 5.87 18.54
N SER A 52 11.95 5.35 17.81
CA SER A 52 12.70 6.12 16.81
C SER A 52 13.26 5.21 15.70
N GLY A 53 13.75 5.82 14.62
CA GLY A 53 14.41 5.10 13.53
C GLY A 53 13.44 4.46 12.53
N TYR A 54 13.71 3.21 12.13
CA TYR A 54 12.88 2.48 11.17
C TYR A 54 11.64 1.90 11.84
N LEU A 55 10.46 2.08 11.23
CA LEU A 55 9.20 1.50 11.72
C LEU A 55 9.23 -0.04 11.78
N PHE A 56 9.94 -0.63 10.82
CA PHE A 56 10.17 -2.07 10.73
C PHE A 56 11.69 -2.30 10.73
N PRO A 57 12.33 -2.35 11.91
CA PRO A 57 13.76 -2.59 12.01
C PRO A 57 14.10 -4.05 11.67
N SER A 58 15.33 -4.29 11.23
CA SER A 58 15.83 -5.65 11.05
C SER A 58 16.26 -6.25 12.39
N PHE A 59 15.76 -7.44 12.71
CA PHE A 59 16.24 -8.22 13.85
C PHE A 59 17.69 -8.72 13.67
N ARG A 60 18.13 -8.93 12.43
CA ARG A 60 19.47 -9.47 12.13
C ARG A 60 20.54 -8.40 11.99
N ASN A 61 20.14 -7.19 11.62
CA ASN A 61 21.05 -6.07 11.34
C ASN A 61 20.55 -4.84 12.11
N PRO A 62 20.96 -4.65 13.38
CA PRO A 62 20.61 -3.48 14.16
C PRO A 62 20.91 -2.18 13.41
N GLY A 63 20.00 -1.20 13.51
CA GLY A 63 20.13 0.08 12.81
C GLY A 63 19.83 0.04 11.30
N LYS A 64 19.41 -1.10 10.73
CA LYS A 64 18.94 -1.21 9.34
C LYS A 64 17.44 -1.54 9.29
N PRO A 65 16.73 -1.19 8.18
CA PRO A 65 15.35 -1.64 7.99
C PRO A 65 15.31 -3.13 7.69
N ILE A 66 14.14 -3.74 7.86
CA ILE A 66 13.87 -5.10 7.36
C ILE A 66 14.24 -5.21 5.86
N SER A 67 14.88 -6.33 5.48
CA SER A 67 15.30 -6.55 4.09
C SER A 67 14.11 -6.93 3.20
N TYR A 68 14.27 -6.73 1.90
CA TYR A 68 13.28 -7.12 0.91
C TYR A 68 13.00 -8.63 0.96
N GLU A 69 14.04 -9.45 1.09
CA GLU A 69 13.96 -10.91 1.14
C GLU A 69 13.19 -11.39 2.37
N ALA A 70 13.37 -10.72 3.51
CA ALA A 70 12.62 -11.02 4.73
C ALA A 70 11.12 -10.72 4.57
N VAL A 71 10.78 -9.56 3.99
CA VAL A 71 9.38 -9.21 3.68
C VAL A 71 8.79 -10.19 2.68
N TYR A 72 9.53 -10.53 1.62
CA TYR A 72 9.08 -11.47 0.60
C TYR A 72 8.84 -12.87 1.17
N LYS A 73 9.73 -13.35 2.05
CA LYS A 73 9.55 -14.62 2.75
C LYS A 73 8.29 -14.59 3.63
N TYR A 74 8.13 -13.54 4.46
CA TYR A 74 6.95 -13.37 5.30
C TYR A 74 5.66 -13.39 4.49
N MET A 75 5.64 -12.70 3.34
CA MET A 75 4.49 -12.71 2.44
C MET A 75 4.17 -14.09 1.86
N LYS A 76 5.18 -14.86 1.45
CA LYS A 76 4.98 -16.23 0.96
C LYS A 76 4.46 -17.16 2.06
N ASP A 77 5.00 -17.05 3.27
CA ASP A 77 4.56 -17.83 4.41
C ASP A 77 3.11 -17.50 4.79
N ALA A 78 2.75 -16.21 4.79
CA ALA A 78 1.37 -15.76 5.01
C ALA A 78 0.41 -16.25 3.91
N ALA A 79 0.82 -16.19 2.64
CA ALA A 79 0.03 -16.72 1.53
C ALA A 79 -0.20 -18.24 1.67
N SER A 80 0.84 -18.99 2.03
CA SER A 80 0.73 -20.44 2.28
C SER A 80 -0.26 -20.75 3.40
N LYS A 81 -0.14 -20.06 4.55
CA LYS A 81 -1.07 -20.20 5.70
C LYS A 81 -2.52 -19.84 5.34
N ALA A 82 -2.72 -18.95 4.39
CA ALA A 82 -4.04 -18.58 3.88
C ALA A 82 -4.58 -19.52 2.78
N GLY A 83 -3.90 -20.62 2.46
CA GLY A 83 -4.28 -21.56 1.40
C GLY A 83 -3.96 -21.08 -0.02
N LEU A 84 -3.21 -19.97 -0.15
CA LEU A 84 -2.85 -19.34 -1.43
C LEU A 84 -1.43 -19.69 -1.89
N GLY A 85 -0.79 -20.69 -1.28
CA GLY A 85 0.60 -21.08 -1.59
C GLY A 85 0.82 -21.52 -3.05
N HIS A 86 -0.24 -21.97 -3.73
CA HIS A 86 -0.22 -22.32 -5.15
C HIS A 86 -0.20 -21.10 -6.09
N GLN A 87 -0.55 -19.91 -5.58
CA GLN A 87 -0.53 -18.67 -6.35
C GLN A 87 0.85 -18.03 -6.33
N LYS A 88 1.20 -17.33 -7.42
CA LYS A 88 2.44 -16.54 -7.52
C LYS A 88 2.32 -15.22 -6.74
N VAL A 89 2.31 -15.30 -5.41
CA VAL A 89 2.27 -14.13 -4.53
C VAL A 89 3.67 -13.49 -4.45
N SER A 90 3.73 -12.18 -4.73
CA SER A 90 4.93 -11.36 -4.58
C SER A 90 4.62 -10.08 -3.81
N THR A 91 5.67 -9.30 -3.51
CA THR A 91 5.56 -7.99 -2.85
C THR A 91 4.70 -6.98 -3.62
N HIS A 92 4.46 -7.21 -4.92
CA HIS A 92 3.59 -6.38 -5.73
C HIS A 92 2.13 -6.86 -5.75
N SER A 93 1.85 -8.14 -5.45
CA SER A 93 0.51 -8.73 -5.62
C SER A 93 -0.57 -7.94 -4.89
N GLY A 94 -0.35 -7.56 -3.62
CA GLY A 94 -1.31 -6.76 -2.85
C GLY A 94 -1.60 -5.39 -3.46
N ARG A 95 -0.59 -4.71 -4.05
CA ARG A 95 -0.80 -3.44 -4.76
C ARG A 95 -1.63 -3.64 -6.03
N ARG A 96 -1.37 -4.71 -6.79
CA ARG A 96 -2.15 -5.04 -8.00
C ARG A 96 -3.62 -5.30 -7.64
N SER A 97 -3.85 -6.14 -6.63
CA SER A 97 -5.20 -6.44 -6.13
C SER A 97 -5.94 -5.19 -5.65
N LEU A 98 -5.26 -4.27 -4.94
CA LEU A 98 -5.86 -3.01 -4.51
C LEU A 98 -6.28 -2.14 -5.70
N VAL A 99 -5.41 -1.98 -6.70
CA VAL A 99 -5.73 -1.20 -7.91
C VAL A 99 -6.95 -1.78 -8.62
N THR A 100 -6.95 -3.09 -8.87
CA THR A 100 -8.05 -3.78 -9.54
C THR A 100 -9.36 -3.66 -8.74
N HIS A 101 -9.30 -3.80 -7.42
CA HIS A 101 -10.48 -3.70 -6.57
C HIS A 101 -11.06 -2.28 -6.58
N LEU A 102 -10.22 -1.25 -6.43
CA LEU A 102 -10.68 0.15 -6.48
C LEU A 102 -11.28 0.50 -7.84
N HIS A 103 -10.67 0.01 -8.92
CA HIS A 103 -11.19 0.20 -10.27
C HIS A 103 -12.56 -0.47 -10.46
N LYS A 104 -12.71 -1.73 -10.02
CA LYS A 104 -13.99 -2.46 -10.06
C LYS A 104 -15.08 -1.81 -9.20
N ALA A 105 -14.69 -1.14 -8.12
CA ALA A 105 -15.59 -0.36 -7.27
C ALA A 105 -15.93 1.04 -7.85
N GLY A 106 -15.51 1.37 -9.07
CA GLY A 106 -15.85 2.62 -9.75
C GLY A 106 -15.00 3.83 -9.33
N SER A 107 -13.90 3.63 -8.61
CA SER A 107 -13.00 4.75 -8.26
C SER A 107 -12.33 5.32 -9.51
N SER A 108 -12.28 6.65 -9.62
CA SER A 108 -11.60 7.30 -10.74
C SER A 108 -10.11 6.97 -10.77
N LEU A 109 -9.52 6.91 -11.97
CA LEU A 109 -8.11 6.59 -12.13
C LEU A 109 -7.18 7.57 -11.41
N GLU A 110 -7.60 8.83 -11.31
CA GLU A 110 -6.88 9.86 -10.56
C GLU A 110 -6.86 9.55 -9.05
N THR A 111 -8.00 9.13 -8.49
CA THR A 111 -8.09 8.69 -7.10
C THR A 111 -7.17 7.49 -6.84
N ILE A 112 -7.23 6.48 -7.72
CA ILE A 112 -6.39 5.29 -7.61
C ILE A 112 -4.91 5.65 -7.72
N ARG A 113 -4.53 6.55 -8.65
CA ARG A 113 -3.16 7.04 -8.81
C ARG A 113 -2.64 7.69 -7.53
N GLN A 114 -3.44 8.53 -6.88
CA GLN A 114 -3.09 9.19 -5.63
C GLN A 114 -2.89 8.19 -4.49
N ILE A 115 -3.83 7.24 -4.31
CA ILE A 115 -3.76 6.19 -3.28
C ILE A 115 -2.50 5.32 -3.46
N THR A 116 -2.21 4.95 -4.70
CA THR A 116 -1.14 3.97 -5.01
C THR A 116 0.23 4.62 -5.21
N GLY A 117 0.27 5.95 -5.33
CA GLY A 117 1.48 6.77 -5.46
C GLY A 117 2.15 6.68 -6.84
N HIS A 118 1.41 6.32 -7.89
CA HIS A 118 1.93 6.21 -9.27
C HIS A 118 2.25 7.58 -9.87
N ARG A 119 3.34 7.63 -10.66
CA ARG A 119 3.80 8.87 -11.33
C ARG A 119 2.89 9.29 -12.47
N SER A 120 2.46 8.32 -13.26
CA SER A 120 1.65 8.53 -14.47
C SER A 120 0.50 7.55 -14.50
N LEU A 121 -0.58 7.97 -15.13
CA LEU A 121 -1.75 7.15 -15.39
C LEU A 121 -1.43 6.01 -16.37
N GLN A 122 -0.45 6.17 -17.28
CA GLN A 122 -0.05 5.08 -18.19
C GLN A 122 0.37 3.80 -17.45
N ASN A 123 1.05 3.92 -16.30
CA ASN A 123 1.41 2.75 -15.50
C ASN A 123 0.20 2.07 -14.84
N LEU A 124 -0.90 2.81 -14.67
CA LEU A 124 -2.15 2.30 -14.15
C LEU A 124 -3.00 1.64 -15.26
N GLN A 125 -2.86 2.08 -16.52
CA GLN A 125 -3.60 1.54 -17.67
C GLN A 125 -3.42 0.03 -17.86
N ALA A 126 -2.23 -0.51 -17.55
CA ALA A 126 -1.99 -1.96 -17.59
C ALA A 126 -2.82 -2.77 -16.57
N TYR A 127 -3.50 -2.11 -15.63
CA TYR A 127 -4.40 -2.75 -14.66
C TYR A 127 -5.88 -2.59 -15.02
N ILE A 128 -6.16 -1.80 -16.04
CA ILE A 128 -7.48 -1.46 -16.55
C ILE A 128 -7.72 -2.37 -17.75
N GLU A 129 -7.77 -3.69 -17.52
CA GLU A 129 -8.49 -4.53 -18.45
C GLU A 129 -9.97 -4.18 -18.24
N VAL A 130 -10.51 -3.31 -19.10
CA VAL A 130 -11.95 -3.06 -19.14
C VAL A 130 -12.57 -4.40 -19.53
N GLY A 131 -13.06 -5.14 -18.55
CA GLY A 131 -13.81 -6.37 -18.80
C GLY A 131 -15.06 -6.02 -19.61
N LYS A 132 -15.44 -6.85 -20.58
CA LYS A 132 -16.66 -6.65 -21.39
C LYS A 132 -17.89 -6.36 -20.52
N ASP A 133 -17.95 -6.97 -19.34
CA ASP A 133 -19.01 -6.78 -18.35
C ASP A 133 -19.10 -5.34 -17.80
N GLN A 134 -17.97 -4.63 -17.68
CA GLN A 134 -17.96 -3.23 -17.23
C GLN A 134 -18.49 -2.28 -18.32
N VAL A 135 -18.26 -2.61 -19.60
CA VAL A 135 -18.79 -1.82 -20.72
C VAL A 135 -20.31 -1.97 -20.79
N ALA A 136 -20.81 -3.20 -20.67
CA ALA A 136 -22.25 -3.46 -20.62
C ALA A 136 -22.91 -2.73 -19.44
N ALA A 137 -22.37 -2.88 -18.23
CA ALA A 137 -22.90 -2.19 -17.05
C ALA A 137 -22.82 -0.66 -17.16
N ALA A 138 -21.81 -0.09 -17.80
CA ALA A 138 -21.72 1.35 -18.02
C ALA A 138 -22.82 1.87 -18.96
N ILE A 139 -23.18 1.09 -19.98
CA ILE A 139 -24.27 1.41 -20.91
C ILE A 139 -25.62 1.31 -20.18
N ASP A 140 -25.84 0.24 -19.40
CA ASP A 140 -27.10 -0.01 -18.68
C ASP A 140 -27.39 1.05 -17.60
N ASN A 141 -26.36 1.69 -17.05
CA ASN A 141 -26.50 2.75 -16.04
C ASN A 141 -26.69 4.15 -16.64
N VAL A 142 -26.68 4.31 -17.96
CA VAL A 142 -27.14 5.56 -18.59
C VAL A 142 -28.67 5.48 -18.64
N ALA A 143 -29.33 6.07 -17.64
CA ALA A 143 -30.75 6.34 -17.74
C ALA A 143 -30.98 7.35 -18.88
N LEU A 144 -31.62 6.90 -19.96
CA LEU A 144 -32.25 7.75 -20.96
C LEU A 144 -33.61 8.25 -20.45
#